data_AF-A0A261AV35-F1
#
_entry.id   AF-A0A261AV35-F1
#
_cell.length_a   1.000
_cell.length_b   1.000
_cell.length_c   1.000
_cell.angle_alpha   90.00
_cell.angle_beta   90.00
_cell.angle_gamma   90.00
#
_symmetry.space_group_name_H-M   'P 1'
#
loop_
_entity.id
_entity.type
_entity.pdbx_description
1 polymer ?
#
loop_
_entity_poly.entity_id
_entity_poly.type
_entity_poly.pdbx_seq_one_letter_code
_entity_poly.pdbx_strand_id
1 'polypeptide(L)'
;MSELRTITIDEVAQHSDEESCWIIIHGKVYDVTKFLEEHPGGAEVITQMAGLDSTAEFDDVGHSKDAMEMAKEYLIGKLPEDEVPEVKALVPPTPAQPVAKPSALKEFLTSSTFANIWIPTTMGIGIYVFYKCVLKSQAVSVY
;
A
#
# COMPACT_ATOMS: atom_id res chain seq x y z
N MET A 1 -5.55 -18.34 29.54
CA MET A 1 -5.44 -17.69 28.24
C MET A 1 -4.60 -16.46 28.45
N SER A 2 -3.50 -16.31 27.72
CA SER A 2 -2.70 -15.09 27.73
C SER A 2 -3.58 -13.93 27.28
N GLU A 3 -3.71 -12.90 28.11
CA GLU A 3 -4.34 -11.65 27.69
C GLU A 3 -3.46 -11.02 26.60
N LEU A 4 -3.93 -11.06 25.36
CA LEU A 4 -3.24 -10.42 24.24
C LEU A 4 -3.43 -8.91 24.33
N ARG A 5 -2.32 -8.18 24.29
CA ARG A 5 -2.34 -6.72 24.25
C ARG A 5 -3.05 -6.26 22.97
N THR A 6 -3.92 -5.27 23.12
CA THR A 6 -4.50 -4.57 21.97
C THR A 6 -3.49 -3.56 21.46
N ILE A 7 -3.14 -3.65 20.18
CA ILE A 7 -2.16 -2.80 19.49
C ILE A 7 -2.90 -2.17 18.31
N THR A 8 -2.79 -0.86 18.10
CA THR A 8 -3.47 -0.16 16.99
C THR A 8 -2.65 -0.23 15.71
N ILE A 9 -3.29 -0.01 14.56
CA ILE A 9 -2.57 0.04 13.27
C ILE A 9 -1.49 1.13 13.28
N ASP A 10 -1.75 2.29 13.89
CA ASP A 10 -0.76 3.36 14.04
C ASP A 10 0.45 2.97 14.90
N GLU A 11 0.28 2.09 15.88
CA GLU A 11 1.41 1.56 16.66
C GLU A 11 2.21 0.59 15.80
N VAL A 12 1.55 -0.34 15.08
CA VAL A 12 2.22 -1.27 14.17
C VAL A 12 3.00 -0.55 13.08
N ALA A 13 2.46 0.53 12.51
CA ALA A 13 3.11 1.31 11.45
C ALA A 13 4.42 1.98 11.89
N GLN A 14 4.66 2.15 13.19
CA GLN A 14 5.94 2.65 13.72
C GLN A 14 7.04 1.59 13.72
N HIS A 15 6.69 0.33 13.53
CA HIS A 15 7.58 -0.83 13.50
C HIS A 15 7.76 -1.33 12.06
N SER A 16 8.30 -0.45 11.22
CA SER A 16 8.51 -0.67 9.78
C SER A 16 9.97 -0.94 9.38
N ASP A 17 10.86 -1.14 10.35
CA ASP A 17 12.31 -1.28 10.14
C ASP A 17 12.79 -2.73 10.30
N GLU A 18 13.97 -3.05 9.79
CA GLU A 18 14.58 -4.39 9.95
C GLU A 18 14.91 -4.71 11.42
N GLU A 19 15.25 -3.70 12.22
CA GLU A 19 15.50 -3.85 13.67
C GLU A 19 14.21 -3.93 14.49
N SER A 20 13.06 -3.58 13.91
CA SER A 20 11.77 -3.62 14.57
C SER A 20 10.66 -3.81 13.53
N CYS A 21 10.43 -5.06 13.16
CA CYS A 21 9.55 -5.45 12.07
C CYS A 21 8.30 -6.14 12.59
N TRP A 22 7.18 -5.42 12.56
CA TRP A 22 5.88 -5.97 12.95
C TRP A 22 4.98 -6.13 11.74
N ILE A 23 4.24 -7.24 11.71
CA ILE A 23 3.29 -7.53 10.64
C ILE A 23 1.94 -7.93 11.23
N ILE A 24 0.88 -7.61 10.49
CA ILE A 24 -0.48 -8.04 10.83
C ILE A 24 -0.87 -9.21 9.94
N ILE A 25 -1.32 -10.30 10.55
CA ILE A 25 -1.88 -11.47 9.85
C ILE A 25 -3.21 -11.85 10.52
N HIS A 26 -4.30 -11.84 9.75
CA HIS A 26 -5.66 -12.13 10.22
C HIS A 26 -6.06 -11.34 11.50
N GLY A 27 -5.75 -10.05 11.56
CA GLY A 27 -6.09 -9.19 12.69
C GLY A 27 -5.25 -9.41 13.96
N LYS A 28 -4.17 -10.20 13.86
CA LYS A 28 -3.20 -10.42 14.93
C LYS A 28 -1.87 -9.79 14.59
N VAL A 29 -1.17 -9.29 15.60
CA VAL A 29 0.11 -8.59 15.45
C VAL A 29 1.24 -9.51 15.87
N TYR A 30 2.22 -9.65 14.98
CA TYR A 30 3.38 -10.52 15.13
C TYR A 30 4.67 -9.71 15.05
N ASP A 31 5.58 -9.94 16.00
CA ASP A 31 6.94 -9.40 15.97
C ASP A 31 7.89 -10.40 15.33
N VAL A 32 8.16 -10.21 14.04
CA VAL A 32 8.98 -11.10 13.23
C VAL A 32 10.42 -10.63 13.10
N THR A 33 10.83 -9.62 13.88
CA THR A 33 12.18 -9.02 13.84
C THR A 33 13.29 -10.09 13.91
N LYS A 34 13.15 -11.07 14.81
CA LYS A 34 14.14 -12.15 14.97
C LYS A 34 14.03 -13.24 13.90
N PHE A 35 12.90 -13.32 13.22
CA PHE A 35 12.60 -14.34 12.23
C PHE A 35 12.98 -13.92 10.81
N LEU A 36 13.32 -12.65 10.58
CA LEU A 36 13.68 -12.12 9.26
C LEU A 36 14.75 -12.96 8.54
N GLU A 37 15.84 -13.31 9.24
CA GLU A 37 16.94 -14.10 8.66
C GLU A 37 16.63 -15.60 8.57
N GLU A 38 15.71 -16.09 9.41
CA GLU A 38 15.29 -17.50 9.44
C GLU A 38 14.17 -17.80 8.44
N HIS A 39 13.56 -16.77 7.87
CA HIS A 39 12.47 -16.91 6.92
C HIS A 39 12.94 -17.56 5.60
N PRO A 40 12.38 -18.72 5.20
CA PRO A 40 12.79 -19.42 3.98
C PRO A 40 12.58 -18.62 2.68
N GLY A 41 11.66 -17.64 2.68
CA GLY A 41 11.44 -16.72 1.57
C GLY A 41 12.38 -15.50 1.54
N GLY A 42 13.28 -15.38 2.52
CA GLY A 42 14.18 -14.25 2.72
C GLY A 42 13.58 -13.12 3.58
N ALA A 43 14.45 -12.31 4.17
CA ALA A 43 14.04 -11.16 4.99
C ALA A 43 13.31 -10.07 4.18
N GLU A 44 13.77 -9.84 2.94
CA GLU A 44 13.34 -8.71 2.11
C GLU A 44 11.83 -8.71 1.83
N VAL A 45 11.21 -9.88 1.67
CA VAL A 45 9.76 -9.97 1.44
C VAL A 45 8.94 -9.62 2.68
N ILE A 46 9.48 -9.85 3.88
CA ILE A 46 8.84 -9.46 5.14
C ILE A 46 9.04 -7.96 5.37
N THR A 47 10.26 -7.46 5.18
CA THR A 47 10.60 -6.04 5.37
C THR A 47 9.76 -5.12 4.47
N GLN A 48 9.44 -5.53 3.24
CA GLN A 48 8.55 -4.76 2.35
C GLN A 48 7.13 -4.59 2.88
N MET A 49 6.69 -5.47 3.79
CA MET A 49 5.37 -5.43 4.41
C MET A 49 5.42 -5.07 5.90
N ALA A 50 6.58 -4.63 6.39
CA ALA A 50 6.75 -4.18 7.77
C ALA A 50 5.81 -3.00 8.05
N GLY A 51 5.15 -3.04 9.20
CA GLY A 51 4.17 -2.03 9.61
C GLY A 51 2.81 -2.12 8.91
N LEU A 52 2.55 -3.17 8.11
CA LEU A 52 1.33 -3.31 7.31
C LEU A 52 0.61 -4.65 7.55
N ASP A 53 -0.65 -4.71 7.09
CA ASP A 53 -1.38 -5.97 6.98
C ASP A 53 -0.85 -6.78 5.79
N SER A 54 -0.29 -7.94 6.12
CA SER A 54 0.33 -8.89 5.19
C SER A 54 -0.54 -10.14 5.02
N THR A 55 -1.81 -10.10 5.43
CA THR A 55 -2.69 -11.28 5.40
C THR A 55 -2.87 -11.79 3.98
N ALA A 56 -3.03 -10.89 3.01
CA ALA A 56 -3.25 -11.27 1.62
C ALA A 56 -2.02 -11.95 1.01
N GLU A 57 -0.84 -11.37 1.24
CA GLU A 57 0.46 -11.90 0.80
C GLU A 57 0.78 -13.24 1.49
N PHE A 58 0.49 -13.35 2.78
CA PHE A 58 0.68 -14.57 3.54
C PHE A 58 -0.20 -15.73 3.04
N ASP A 59 -1.46 -15.44 2.74
CA ASP A 59 -2.44 -16.39 2.22
C ASP A 59 -2.13 -16.80 0.77
N ASP A 60 -1.70 -15.86 -0.07
CA ASP A 60 -1.35 -16.11 -1.48
C ASP A 60 -0.16 -17.06 -1.63
N VAL A 61 0.84 -16.93 -0.74
CA VAL A 61 2.00 -17.83 -0.71
C VAL A 61 1.61 -19.25 -0.27
N GLY A 62 0.55 -19.40 0.53
CA GLY A 62 0.05 -20.71 0.96
C GLY A 62 0.91 -21.38 2.04
N HIS A 63 1.27 -20.64 3.09
CA HIS A 63 2.02 -21.18 4.23
C HIS A 63 1.34 -22.40 4.87
N SER A 64 2.14 -23.39 5.29
CA SER A 64 1.63 -24.60 5.94
C SER A 64 1.06 -24.31 7.33
N LYS A 65 0.26 -25.25 7.87
CA LYS A 65 -0.27 -25.15 9.23
C LYS A 65 0.84 -25.08 10.29
N ASP A 66 1.96 -25.75 10.04
CA ASP A 66 3.12 -25.76 10.93
C ASP A 66 3.79 -24.39 10.95
N ALA A 67 3.89 -23.70 9.80
CA ALA A 67 4.39 -22.33 9.74
C ALA A 67 3.51 -21.37 10.55
N MET A 68 2.19 -21.54 10.47
CA MET A 68 1.24 -20.80 11.30
C MET A 68 1.35 -21.10 12.79
N GLU A 69 1.80 -22.30 13.16
CA GLU A 69 2.03 -22.65 14.55
C GLU A 69 3.30 -22.00 15.08
N MET A 70 4.39 -22.01 14.31
CA MET A 70 5.62 -21.27 14.65
C MET A 70 5.36 -19.76 14.77
N ALA A 71 4.54 -19.19 13.88
CA ALA A 71 4.18 -17.77 13.94
C ALA A 71 3.53 -17.38 15.29
N LYS A 72 2.84 -18.30 15.98
CA LYS A 72 2.22 -18.00 17.29
C LYS A 72 3.24 -17.66 18.37
N GLU A 73 4.49 -18.12 18.24
CA GLU A 73 5.56 -17.80 19.20
C GLU A 73 5.96 -16.32 19.13
N TYR A 74 5.75 -15.69 17.97
CA TYR A 74 6.03 -14.29 17.69
C TYR A 74 4.80 -13.38 17.90
N LEU A 75 3.68 -13.93 18.39
CA LEU A 75 2.46 -13.18 18.62
C LEU A 75 2.62 -12.23 19.82
N ILE A 76 2.55 -10.93 19.57
CA ILE A 76 2.64 -9.90 20.61
C ILE A 76 1.28 -9.34 21.02
N GLY A 77 0.29 -9.40 20.13
CA GLY A 77 -0.99 -8.76 20.38
C GLY A 77 -2.04 -9.01 19.30
N LYS A 78 -3.15 -8.29 19.43
CA LYS A 78 -4.25 -8.28 18.47
C LYS A 78 -4.66 -6.84 18.14
N LEU A 79 -5.19 -6.63 16.94
CA LEU A 79 -5.80 -5.36 16.59
C LEU A 79 -7.09 -5.12 17.42
N PRO A 80 -7.46 -3.85 17.67
CA PRO A 80 -8.74 -3.52 18.30
C PRO A 80 -9.89 -4.00 17.39
N GLU A 81 -10.96 -4.52 17.98
CA GLU A 81 -12.11 -5.09 17.25
C GLU A 81 -12.74 -4.10 16.25
N ASP A 82 -12.62 -2.80 16.51
CA ASP A 82 -13.11 -1.73 15.63
C ASP A 82 -12.27 -1.53 14.35
N GLU A 83 -11.00 -1.98 14.35
CA GLU A 83 -10.07 -1.85 13.21
C GLU A 83 -9.83 -3.19 12.50
N VAL A 84 -10.27 -4.30 13.09
CA VAL A 84 -10.30 -5.57 12.36
C VAL A 84 -11.40 -5.46 11.31
N PRO A 85 -11.12 -5.63 10.00
CA PRO A 85 -12.19 -5.76 9.01
C PRO A 85 -13.08 -6.92 9.45
N GLU A 86 -14.28 -6.58 9.93
CA GLU A 86 -15.17 -7.46 10.66
C GLU A 86 -15.65 -8.62 9.75
N VAL A 87 -14.95 -9.76 9.76
CA VAL A 87 -15.47 -11.04 9.24
C VAL A 87 -16.45 -11.62 10.26
N LYS A 88 -17.60 -10.95 10.44
CA LYS A 88 -18.75 -11.58 11.07
C LYS A 88 -19.53 -12.33 10.01
N ALA A 89 -19.49 -13.65 10.14
CA ALA A 89 -20.34 -14.67 9.55
C ALA A 89 -21.51 -14.17 8.67
N LEU A 90 -21.52 -14.65 7.42
CA LEU A 90 -22.65 -14.93 6.50
C LEU A 90 -22.42 -14.31 5.09
N VAL A 91 -21.66 -14.97 4.17
CA VAL A 91 -21.99 -15.23 2.73
C VAL A 91 -20.89 -16.17 2.13
N PRO A 92 -21.22 -17.25 1.38
CA PRO A 92 -20.26 -18.15 0.68
C PRO A 92 -19.45 -17.43 -0.43
N PRO A 93 -18.35 -18.04 -0.95
CA PRO A 93 -17.26 -17.30 -1.59
C PRO A 93 -17.71 -16.69 -2.91
N THR A 94 -17.68 -15.35 -2.97
CA THR A 94 -17.68 -14.62 -4.24
C THR A 94 -16.24 -14.21 -4.53
N PRO A 95 -15.72 -14.48 -5.74
CA PRO A 95 -14.31 -14.29 -6.06
C PRO A 95 -13.99 -12.80 -6.17
N ALA A 96 -12.81 -12.45 -5.67
CA ALA A 96 -12.05 -11.24 -5.96
C ALA A 96 -12.77 -9.90 -5.70
N GLN A 97 -12.48 -9.32 -4.54
CA GLN A 97 -12.29 -7.87 -4.46
C GLN A 97 -10.86 -7.60 -3.98
N PRO A 98 -10.05 -6.85 -4.75
CA PRO A 98 -8.70 -6.47 -4.33
C PRO A 98 -8.84 -5.44 -3.21
N VAL A 99 -8.40 -5.82 -2.00
CA VAL A 99 -8.33 -4.90 -0.86
C VAL A 99 -7.19 -3.93 -1.14
N ALA A 100 -7.54 -2.78 -1.72
CA ALA A 100 -6.64 -1.67 -1.89
C ALA A 100 -6.29 -1.08 -0.51
N LYS A 101 -4.99 -0.99 -0.21
CA LYS A 101 -4.41 -0.24 0.93
C LYS A 101 -5.05 1.17 1.00
N PRO A 102 -5.62 1.61 2.14
CA PRO A 102 -6.17 2.96 2.26
C PRO A 102 -5.09 4.05 2.42
N SER A 103 -3.80 3.68 2.41
CA SER A 103 -2.70 4.61 2.69
C SER A 103 -2.06 5.23 1.44
N ALA A 104 -2.34 4.76 0.23
CA ALA A 104 -1.69 5.27 -0.98
C ALA A 104 -2.43 6.43 -1.67
N LEU A 105 -3.70 6.72 -1.31
CA LEU A 105 -4.47 7.78 -1.98
C LEU A 105 -4.21 9.18 -1.43
N LYS A 106 -3.54 9.31 -0.28
CA LYS A 106 -3.18 10.61 0.30
C LYS A 106 -1.81 11.07 -0.20
N GLU A 107 -0.85 10.14 -0.33
CA GLU A 107 0.47 10.43 -0.91
C GLU A 107 0.43 10.68 -2.42
N PHE A 108 -0.53 10.08 -3.13
CA PHE A 108 -0.75 10.39 -4.54
C PHE A 108 -1.35 11.79 -4.75
N LEU A 109 -2.04 12.34 -3.75
CA LEU A 109 -2.61 13.70 -3.79
C LEU A 109 -1.62 14.76 -3.29
N THR A 110 -0.60 14.40 -2.52
CA THR A 110 0.42 15.33 -1.99
C THR A 110 1.78 15.23 -2.68
N SER A 111 2.03 14.21 -3.51
CA SER A 111 3.20 14.14 -4.38
C SER A 111 3.19 15.33 -5.34
N SER A 112 4.04 16.30 -5.04
CA SER A 112 4.29 17.54 -5.79
C SER A 112 4.96 17.32 -7.15
N THR A 113 4.70 16.16 -7.78
CA THR A 113 5.11 15.80 -9.14
C THR A 113 3.91 15.81 -10.12
N PHE A 114 2.67 15.91 -9.63
CA PHE A 114 1.48 15.95 -10.49
C PHE A 114 1.14 17.34 -11.07
N ALA A 115 1.81 18.40 -10.61
CA ALA A 115 1.62 19.76 -11.14
C ALA A 115 2.47 20.11 -12.38
N ASN A 116 3.30 19.18 -12.90
CA ASN A 116 4.27 19.48 -13.98
C ASN A 116 4.12 18.64 -15.27
N ILE A 117 3.01 17.93 -15.45
CA ILE A 117 2.72 17.19 -16.71
C ILE A 117 1.61 17.85 -17.55
N TRP A 118 1.10 19.02 -17.15
CA TRP A 118 0.11 19.79 -17.92
C TRP A 118 0.55 21.22 -18.25
N ILE A 119 1.80 21.39 -18.69
CA ILE A 119 2.33 22.69 -19.15
C ILE A 119 2.90 22.65 -20.59
N PRO A 120 3.34 21.51 -21.20
CA PRO A 120 3.79 21.55 -22.60
C PRO A 120 2.67 21.41 -23.65
N THR A 121 1.51 20.83 -23.31
CA THR A 121 0.49 20.46 -24.33
C THR A 121 -0.58 21.53 -24.59
N THR A 122 -0.71 22.55 -23.75
CA THR A 122 -1.61 23.71 -24.00
C THR A 122 -0.88 24.88 -24.66
N MET A 123 0.46 24.95 -24.59
CA MET A 123 1.24 26.04 -25.21
C MET A 123 1.43 25.88 -26.73
N GLY A 124 1.29 24.66 -27.29
CA GLY A 124 1.51 24.41 -28.72
C GLY A 124 0.34 24.84 -29.63
N ILE A 125 -0.90 24.76 -29.14
CA ILE A 125 -2.09 25.10 -29.94
C ILE A 125 -2.25 26.63 -30.04
N GLY A 126 -1.89 27.38 -28.98
CA GLY A 126 -1.90 28.85 -28.99
C GLY A 126 -0.90 29.47 -29.96
N ILE A 127 0.33 28.95 -30.02
CA ILE A 127 1.37 29.44 -30.96
C ILE A 127 0.96 29.16 -32.41
N TYR A 128 0.36 27.99 -32.71
CA TYR A 128 -0.07 27.63 -34.06
C TYR A 128 -1.22 28.51 -34.59
N VAL A 129 -2.22 28.80 -33.75
CA VAL A 129 -3.32 29.70 -34.13
C VAL A 129 -2.82 31.13 -34.32
N PHE A 130 -1.89 31.60 -33.48
CA PHE A 130 -1.26 32.91 -33.65
C PHE A 130 -0.41 32.99 -34.94
N TYR A 131 0.43 31.98 -35.22
CA TYR A 131 1.22 31.91 -36.46
C TYR A 131 0.35 31.94 -37.72
N LYS A 132 -0.77 31.20 -37.73
CA LYS A 132 -1.69 31.20 -38.88
C LYS A 132 -2.47 32.51 -39.02
N CYS A 133 -2.78 33.20 -37.92
CA CYS A 133 -3.47 34.48 -37.95
C CYS A 133 -2.55 35.62 -38.44
N VAL A 134 -1.27 35.61 -38.02
CA VAL A 134 -0.28 36.61 -38.43
C VAL A 134 0.17 36.42 -39.89
N LEU A 135 0.34 35.17 -40.36
CA LEU A 135 0.72 34.91 -41.76
C LEU A 135 -0.38 35.28 -42.76
N LYS A 136 -1.66 35.18 -42.38
CA LYS A 136 -2.77 35.56 -43.26
C LYS A 136 -2.98 37.08 -43.36
N SER A 137 -2.44 37.86 -42.42
CA SER A 137 -2.47 39.33 -42.45
C SER A 137 -1.37 39.96 -43.30
N GLN A 138 -0.31 39.23 -43.67
CA GLN A 138 0.73 39.73 -44.60
C GLN A 138 0.45 39.38 -46.07
N ALA A 139 -0.55 38.54 -46.36
CA ALA A 139 -0.91 38.13 -47.72
C ALA A 139 -2.01 38.99 -48.37
N VAL A 140 -2.49 40.04 -47.71
CA VAL A 140 -3.56 40.95 -48.22
C VAL A 140 -3.05 42.38 -48.48
N SER A 141 -1.73 42.64 -48.33
CA SER A 141 -1.13 43.95 -48.64
C SER A 141 -0.13 43.95 -49.80
N VAL A 142 0.00 42.84 -50.54
CA VAL A 142 0.63 42.83 -51.86
C VAL A 142 -0.13 41.80 -52.71
N TYR A 143 -1.10 42.30 -53.47
CA TYR A 143 -1.69 41.83 -54.74
C TYR A 143 -3.16 42.24 -54.81
#